data_AF-A0A1F8RGY6-F1
#
_entry.id   AF-A0A1F8RGY6-F1
#
_cell.length_a   1.000
_cell.length_b   1.000
_cell.length_c   1.000
_cell.angle_alpha   90.00
_cell.angle_beta   90.00
_cell.angle_gamma   90.00
#
_symmetry.space_group_name_H-M   'P 1'
#
loop_
_entity.id
_entity.type
_entity.pdbx_description
1 polymer ?
#
loop_
_entity_poly.entity_id
_entity_poly.type
_entity_poly.pdbx_seq_one_letter_code
_entity_poly.pdbx_strand_id
1 'polypeptide(L)'
;MLAFTVWQAVFSTLLTLLAGLPGAYLVARYQFRGKGVLRALAGVPFVMPTLVVAAAFSALVGPRGWINLGLMALLHLSSPPLNVTNTLGAILLAHVFYNTTIVLRLVGDFWSHLDPRLVGAARVLGASRARAFLEITLPLLAPALLAAALLVFIFDFTSFGVILVLGGPKFTTLEVEIYRQTINLLNLPTAAALSLVQLACTLGFTVLYTRLSARVTAPLTLRPQTFTQRPLRSWRARLAAAIIIGGLFLLLIAPLVALAARSFVRLEAARGERTAVQTGFTLAFYRELFVNRRESIFYVPPFAAIGNSVGVATATALLSLAVGLPAAFALGRSPARGDGDGRPSRLGAVLDPLIMLPLGTSAVTMGFGFLVAFNRPPLDWRASPLLLPLAHTLVAFPFVVRSLLPALRGIRPQLRRAAAVLGANPARVFVEVDLPLVGQALFVGGAFAFAISLGEFGATALVARPEFPTVPVAIYRFLSQPGALNYGQALALSTILMLVCAGGILAIESLRVG
;
A
#
# COMPACT_ATOMS: atom_id res chain seq x y z
N MET A 1 -19.28 -0.08 -15.48
CA MET A 1 -18.42 0.11 -14.29
C MET A 1 -17.77 -1.18 -13.82
N LEU A 2 -18.52 -2.23 -13.45
CA LEU A 2 -17.92 -3.51 -13.03
C LEU A 2 -16.98 -4.11 -14.09
N ALA A 3 -17.40 -4.18 -15.36
CA ALA A 3 -16.55 -4.69 -16.44
C ALA A 3 -15.23 -3.89 -16.57
N PHE A 4 -15.31 -2.56 -16.48
CA PHE A 4 -14.11 -1.71 -16.46
C PHE A 4 -13.24 -2.01 -15.22
N THR A 5 -13.86 -2.13 -14.04
CA THR A 5 -13.21 -2.43 -12.74
C THR A 5 -12.41 -3.74 -12.79
N VAL A 6 -12.96 -4.77 -13.44
CA VAL A 6 -12.28 -6.05 -13.65
C VAL A 6 -11.17 -5.89 -14.68
N TRP A 7 -11.46 -5.27 -15.83
CA TRP A 7 -10.51 -5.20 -16.94
C TRP A 7 -9.27 -4.37 -16.59
N GLN A 8 -9.42 -3.20 -15.94
CA GLN A 8 -8.23 -2.44 -15.52
C GLN A 8 -7.41 -3.21 -14.50
N ALA A 9 -8.03 -3.94 -13.57
CA ALA A 9 -7.32 -4.71 -12.55
C ALA A 9 -6.53 -5.86 -13.18
N VAL A 10 -7.10 -6.57 -14.16
CA VAL A 10 -6.40 -7.59 -14.94
C VAL A 10 -5.19 -6.99 -15.68
N PHE A 11 -5.38 -5.90 -16.42
CA PHE A 11 -4.28 -5.26 -17.16
C PHE A 11 -3.18 -4.75 -16.23
N SER A 12 -3.56 -4.12 -15.11
CA SER A 12 -2.62 -3.62 -14.10
C SER A 12 -1.81 -4.77 -13.49
N THR A 13 -2.47 -5.89 -13.20
CA THR A 13 -1.82 -7.11 -12.69
C THR A 13 -0.81 -7.66 -13.68
N LEU A 14 -1.20 -7.82 -14.96
CA LEU A 14 -0.33 -8.36 -16.00
C LEU A 14 0.89 -7.46 -16.23
N LEU A 15 0.70 -6.15 -16.29
CA LEU A 15 1.79 -5.19 -16.43
C LEU A 15 2.70 -5.17 -15.21
N THR A 16 2.14 -5.30 -14.00
CA THR A 16 2.91 -5.37 -12.76
C THR A 16 3.76 -6.64 -12.70
N LEU A 17 3.21 -7.78 -13.11
CA LEU A 17 3.99 -9.03 -13.22
C LEU A 17 5.09 -8.89 -14.26
N LEU A 18 4.80 -8.30 -15.43
CA LEU A 18 5.79 -8.08 -16.47
C LEU A 18 6.95 -7.19 -16.01
N ALA A 19 6.65 -6.11 -15.28
CA ALA A 19 7.66 -5.19 -14.73
C ALA A 19 8.41 -5.79 -13.52
N GLY A 20 7.71 -6.50 -12.64
CA GLY A 20 8.26 -7.01 -11.39
C GLY A 20 9.03 -8.33 -11.51
N LEU A 21 8.69 -9.20 -12.46
CA LEU A 21 9.34 -10.51 -12.60
C LEU A 21 10.84 -10.46 -12.94
N PRO A 22 11.31 -9.59 -13.85
CA PRO A 22 12.74 -9.42 -14.10
C PRO A 22 13.49 -9.02 -12.83
N GLY A 23 12.93 -8.11 -12.03
CA GLY A 23 13.48 -7.70 -10.75
C GLY A 23 13.46 -8.82 -9.71
N ALA A 24 12.37 -9.58 -9.63
CA ALA A 24 12.22 -10.72 -8.73
C ALA A 24 13.26 -11.79 -9.04
N TYR A 25 13.48 -12.09 -10.33
CA TYR A 25 14.54 -12.99 -10.79
C TYR A 25 15.93 -12.51 -10.38
N LEU A 26 16.23 -11.22 -10.60
CA LEU A 26 17.52 -10.63 -10.26
C LEU A 26 17.81 -10.72 -8.75
N VAL A 27 16.83 -10.34 -7.92
CA VAL A 27 16.92 -10.41 -6.47
C VAL A 27 16.96 -11.86 -5.97
N ALA A 28 16.28 -12.79 -6.63
CA ALA A 28 16.27 -14.20 -6.23
C ALA A 28 17.58 -14.93 -6.55
N ARG A 29 18.18 -14.67 -7.71
CA ARG A 29 19.28 -15.50 -8.25
C ARG A 29 20.67 -14.88 -8.14
N TYR A 30 20.79 -13.57 -7.93
CA TYR A 30 22.08 -12.90 -7.92
C TYR A 30 22.42 -12.22 -6.60
N GLN A 31 23.71 -12.22 -6.29
CA GLN A 31 24.32 -11.36 -5.27
C GLN A 31 25.00 -10.17 -5.95
N PHE A 32 24.68 -8.97 -5.48
CA PHE A 32 25.27 -7.72 -5.95
C PHE A 32 25.23 -6.66 -4.85
N ARG A 33 26.20 -5.73 -4.90
CA ARG A 33 26.26 -4.59 -3.98
C ARG A 33 25.03 -3.70 -4.20
N GLY A 34 24.34 -3.31 -3.13
CA GLY A 34 23.12 -2.49 -3.20
C GLY A 34 21.79 -3.26 -3.28
N LYS A 35 21.80 -4.60 -3.23
CA LYS A 35 20.57 -5.41 -3.18
C LYS A 35 19.64 -5.07 -2.01
N GLY A 36 20.21 -4.77 -0.84
CA GLY A 36 19.46 -4.30 0.33
C GLY A 36 18.77 -2.97 0.06
N VAL A 37 19.49 -2.01 -0.54
CA VAL A 37 18.94 -0.70 -0.92
C VAL A 37 17.79 -0.86 -1.92
N LEU A 38 17.93 -1.71 -2.94
CA LEU A 38 16.84 -1.98 -3.90
C LEU A 38 15.59 -2.54 -3.20
N ARG A 39 15.76 -3.47 -2.25
CA ARG A 39 14.64 -4.04 -1.47
C ARG A 39 13.96 -3.01 -0.56
N ALA A 40 14.74 -2.15 0.07
CA ALA A 40 14.24 -1.06 0.92
C ALA A 40 13.48 -0.01 0.08
N LEU A 41 14.09 0.46 -1.02
CA LEU A 41 13.46 1.42 -1.93
C LEU A 41 12.18 0.87 -2.57
N ALA A 42 12.15 -0.42 -2.92
CA ALA A 42 10.92 -1.05 -3.40
C ALA A 42 9.80 -1.07 -2.35
N GLY A 43 10.12 -0.99 -1.05
CA GLY A 43 9.11 -0.88 0.01
C GLY A 43 8.40 0.47 0.05
N VAL A 44 9.07 1.55 -0.38
CA VAL A 44 8.57 2.93 -0.23
C VAL A 44 7.27 3.16 -1.01
N PRO A 45 7.18 2.88 -2.33
CA PRO A 45 5.95 3.08 -3.11
C PRO A 45 4.72 2.36 -2.56
N PHE A 46 4.90 1.19 -1.94
CA PHE A 46 3.80 0.37 -1.43
C PHE A 46 3.00 1.06 -0.32
N VAL A 47 3.70 1.82 0.51
CA VAL A 47 3.12 2.47 1.70
C VAL A 47 2.79 3.93 1.38
N MET A 48 3.10 4.39 0.17
CA MET A 48 2.71 5.74 -0.25
C MET A 48 1.19 5.85 -0.33
N PRO A 49 0.62 6.91 0.24
CA PRO A 49 -0.80 7.19 0.09
C PRO A 49 -1.17 7.36 -1.38
N THR A 50 -2.31 6.84 -1.81
CA THR A 50 -2.74 6.86 -3.21
C THR A 50 -2.78 8.26 -3.82
N LEU A 51 -3.07 9.29 -3.01
CA LEU A 51 -3.10 10.70 -3.43
C LEU A 51 -1.70 11.25 -3.68
N VAL A 52 -0.73 10.82 -2.87
CA VAL A 52 0.69 11.16 -3.08
C VAL A 52 1.19 10.53 -4.38
N VAL A 53 0.80 9.29 -4.66
CA VAL A 53 1.09 8.63 -5.94
C VAL A 53 0.48 9.41 -7.12
N ALA A 54 -0.79 9.80 -7.03
CA ALA A 54 -1.43 10.59 -8.07
C ALA A 54 -0.75 11.95 -8.28
N ALA A 55 -0.36 12.65 -7.21
CA ALA A 55 0.39 13.89 -7.27
C ALA A 55 1.78 13.69 -7.92
N ALA A 56 2.48 12.60 -7.58
CA ALA A 56 3.78 12.25 -8.15
C ALA A 56 3.72 11.99 -9.66
N PHE A 57 2.73 11.21 -10.11
CA PHE A 57 2.53 11.00 -11.54
C PHE A 57 2.05 12.26 -12.26
N SER A 58 1.21 13.09 -11.64
CA SER A 58 0.86 14.40 -12.18
C SER A 58 2.11 15.29 -12.37
N ALA A 59 3.03 15.30 -11.39
CA ALA A 59 4.28 16.05 -11.47
C ALA A 59 5.29 15.49 -12.48
N LEU A 60 5.22 14.19 -12.80
CA LEU A 60 6.12 13.53 -13.73
C LEU A 60 5.62 13.56 -15.19
N VAL A 61 4.42 13.04 -15.43
CA VAL A 61 3.82 12.80 -16.77
C VAL A 61 2.62 13.71 -17.08
N GLY A 62 2.21 14.57 -16.15
CA GLY A 62 1.14 15.54 -16.41
C GLY A 62 1.51 16.55 -17.51
N PRO A 63 0.56 17.39 -17.96
CA PRO A 63 0.77 18.30 -19.08
C PRO A 63 1.88 19.32 -18.78
N ARG A 64 2.12 19.60 -17.50
CA ARG A 64 3.23 20.42 -16.99
C ARG A 64 4.14 19.64 -16.04
N GLY A 65 4.22 18.34 -16.27
CA GLY A 65 5.15 17.45 -15.59
C GLY A 65 6.54 17.51 -16.22
N TRP A 66 7.55 17.07 -15.49
CA TRP A 66 8.95 17.17 -15.89
C TRP A 66 9.26 16.51 -17.25
N ILE A 67 8.60 15.41 -17.59
CA ILE A 67 8.82 14.74 -18.89
C ILE A 67 8.34 15.62 -20.04
N ASN A 68 7.13 16.18 -19.95
CA ASN A 68 6.61 17.06 -20.99
C ASN A 68 7.44 18.33 -21.11
N LEU A 69 7.84 18.93 -19.98
CA LEU A 69 8.68 20.13 -19.99
C LEU A 69 10.05 19.87 -20.63
N GLY A 70 10.68 18.74 -20.31
CA GLY A 70 11.94 18.33 -20.93
C GLY A 70 11.81 18.09 -22.43
N LEU A 71 10.75 17.41 -22.87
CA LEU A 71 10.48 17.19 -24.29
C LEU A 71 10.18 18.49 -25.04
N MET A 72 9.41 19.39 -24.44
CA MET A 72 9.12 20.70 -25.02
C MET A 72 10.39 21.54 -25.16
N ALA A 73 11.28 21.51 -24.16
CA ALA A 73 12.57 22.20 -24.23
C ALA A 73 13.51 21.58 -25.29
N LEU A 74 13.56 20.25 -25.39
CA LEU A 74 14.42 19.54 -26.34
C LEU A 74 13.95 19.69 -27.79
N LEU A 75 12.63 19.63 -28.01
CA LEU A 75 12.01 19.61 -29.33
C LEU A 75 11.45 20.99 -29.74
N HIS A 76 11.64 22.03 -28.92
CA HIS A 76 11.12 23.39 -29.12
C HIS A 76 9.59 23.43 -29.35
N LEU A 77 8.84 22.59 -28.65
CA LEU A 77 7.37 22.49 -28.78
C LEU A 77 6.68 23.51 -27.87
N SER A 78 5.60 24.12 -28.36
CA SER A 78 4.76 25.07 -27.61
C SER A 78 3.68 24.39 -26.77
N SER A 79 3.36 23.12 -27.06
CA SER A 79 2.37 22.32 -26.34
C SER A 79 2.96 20.98 -25.86
N PRO A 80 2.43 20.42 -24.77
CA PRO A 80 2.93 19.15 -24.24
C PRO A 80 2.64 18.00 -25.21
N PRO A 81 3.67 17.26 -25.67
CA PRO A 81 3.48 16.18 -26.63
C PRO A 81 2.78 14.96 -26.04
N LEU A 82 2.90 14.71 -24.73
CA LEU A 82 2.27 13.58 -24.05
C LEU A 82 1.04 14.02 -23.28
N ASN A 83 -0.13 13.52 -23.65
CA ASN A 83 -1.37 13.74 -22.91
C ASN A 83 -1.78 12.48 -22.15
N VAL A 84 -1.15 12.26 -20.99
CA VAL A 84 -1.40 11.09 -20.13
C VAL A 84 -2.45 11.38 -19.04
N THR A 85 -2.94 12.62 -18.95
CA THR A 85 -3.90 13.02 -17.89
C THR A 85 -5.30 12.50 -18.20
N ASN A 86 -6.02 11.98 -17.20
CA ASN A 86 -7.34 11.38 -17.40
C ASN A 86 -7.33 10.22 -18.40
N THR A 87 -6.26 9.41 -18.38
CA THR A 87 -6.09 8.25 -19.26
C THR A 87 -5.94 6.96 -18.48
N LEU A 88 -6.34 5.84 -19.11
CA LEU A 88 -6.05 4.51 -18.59
C LEU A 88 -4.53 4.30 -18.42
N GLY A 89 -3.70 4.86 -19.31
CA GLY A 89 -2.24 4.76 -19.21
C GLY A 89 -1.68 5.30 -17.90
N ALA A 90 -2.16 6.46 -17.43
CA ALA A 90 -1.74 7.01 -16.14
C ALA A 90 -2.12 6.11 -14.96
N ILE A 91 -3.33 5.54 -15.00
CA ILE A 91 -3.81 4.60 -13.97
C ILE A 91 -2.91 3.35 -13.94
N LEU A 92 -2.67 2.73 -15.10
CA LEU A 92 -1.85 1.52 -15.21
C LEU A 92 -0.41 1.75 -14.75
N LEU A 93 0.20 2.89 -15.13
CA LEU A 93 1.55 3.24 -14.69
C LEU A 93 1.63 3.42 -13.17
N ALA A 94 0.64 4.09 -12.57
CA ALA A 94 0.56 4.26 -11.13
C ALA A 94 0.38 2.93 -10.39
N HIS A 95 -0.48 2.03 -10.89
CA HIS A 95 -0.65 0.68 -10.32
C HIS A 95 0.64 -0.14 -10.39
N VAL A 96 1.32 -0.14 -11.54
CA VAL A 96 2.62 -0.84 -11.70
C VAL A 96 3.64 -0.29 -10.70
N PHE A 97 3.69 1.02 -10.51
CA PHE A 97 4.63 1.68 -9.60
C PHE A 97 4.55 1.18 -8.16
N TYR A 98 3.36 1.18 -7.54
CA TYR A 98 3.26 0.78 -6.13
C TYR A 98 3.10 -0.74 -5.95
N ASN A 99 2.60 -1.48 -6.94
CA ASN A 99 2.42 -2.94 -6.80
C ASN A 99 3.63 -3.78 -7.19
N THR A 100 4.61 -3.24 -7.93
CA THR A 100 5.80 -4.00 -8.35
C THR A 100 6.53 -4.63 -7.16
N THR A 101 6.50 -3.98 -6.01
CA THR A 101 7.06 -4.47 -4.75
C THR A 101 6.45 -5.78 -4.25
N ILE A 102 5.16 -6.03 -4.50
CA ILE A 102 4.48 -7.28 -4.13
C ILE A 102 5.13 -8.43 -4.90
N VAL A 103 5.37 -8.24 -6.20
CA VAL A 103 6.02 -9.24 -7.05
C VAL A 103 7.48 -9.45 -6.64
N LEU A 104 8.23 -8.35 -6.41
CA LEU A 104 9.62 -8.41 -5.97
C LEU A 104 9.80 -9.18 -4.65
N ARG A 105 8.90 -8.96 -3.68
CA ARG A 105 8.96 -9.61 -2.36
C ARG A 105 8.39 -11.02 -2.42
N LEU A 106 7.12 -11.19 -2.81
CA LEU A 106 6.46 -12.50 -2.75
C LEU A 106 7.09 -13.52 -3.71
N VAL A 107 7.26 -13.16 -4.98
CA VAL A 107 7.83 -14.06 -5.99
C VAL A 107 9.34 -14.15 -5.83
N GLY A 108 10.03 -13.02 -5.59
CA GLY A 108 11.47 -13.01 -5.41
C GLY A 108 11.94 -13.81 -4.20
N ASP A 109 11.24 -13.72 -3.07
CA ASP A 109 11.59 -14.47 -1.86
C ASP A 109 11.32 -15.96 -2.07
N PHE A 110 10.17 -16.36 -2.62
CA PHE A 110 9.89 -17.76 -2.93
C PHE A 110 10.92 -18.32 -3.93
N TRP A 111 11.21 -17.59 -5.00
CA TRP A 111 12.17 -18.00 -6.03
C TRP A 111 13.60 -18.12 -5.48
N SER A 112 13.97 -17.32 -4.48
CA SER A 112 15.29 -17.40 -3.85
C SER A 112 15.54 -18.71 -3.11
N HIS A 113 14.50 -19.45 -2.75
CA HIS A 113 14.62 -20.74 -2.04
C HIS A 113 14.50 -21.95 -2.98
N LEU A 114 14.12 -21.76 -4.26
CA LEU A 114 14.01 -22.86 -5.22
C LEU A 114 15.38 -23.40 -5.63
N ASP A 115 15.58 -24.71 -5.46
CA ASP A 115 16.85 -25.39 -5.75
C ASP A 115 17.24 -25.29 -7.24
N PRO A 116 18.38 -24.65 -7.57
CA PRO A 116 18.88 -24.58 -8.94
C PRO A 116 19.26 -25.95 -9.54
N ARG A 117 19.46 -26.99 -8.72
CA ARG A 117 19.89 -28.33 -9.17
C ARG A 117 18.86 -29.02 -10.05
N LEU A 118 17.57 -28.81 -9.82
CA LEU A 118 16.51 -29.37 -10.66
C LEU A 118 16.63 -28.88 -12.12
N VAL A 119 16.89 -27.58 -12.27
CA VAL A 119 17.15 -26.97 -13.58
C VAL A 119 18.48 -27.45 -14.16
N GLY A 120 19.50 -27.64 -13.32
CA GLY A 120 20.79 -28.20 -13.73
C GLY A 120 20.67 -29.62 -14.29
N ALA A 121 19.97 -30.50 -13.58
CA ALA A 121 19.74 -31.89 -13.97
C ALA A 121 18.98 -31.99 -15.29
N ALA A 122 17.90 -31.22 -15.45
CA ALA A 122 17.16 -31.17 -16.71
C ALA A 122 18.02 -30.72 -17.89
N ARG A 123 18.92 -29.76 -17.67
CA ARG A 123 19.85 -29.30 -18.71
C ARG A 123 20.92 -30.33 -19.07
N VAL A 124 21.35 -31.17 -18.12
CA VAL A 124 22.25 -32.31 -18.39
C VAL A 124 21.52 -33.38 -19.21
N LEU A 125 20.23 -33.59 -18.96
CA LEU A 125 19.36 -34.49 -19.74
C LEU A 125 18.93 -33.92 -21.11
N GLY A 126 19.54 -32.81 -21.56
CA GLY A 126 19.30 -32.24 -22.89
C GLY A 126 18.19 -31.18 -22.96
N ALA A 127 17.56 -30.80 -21.85
CA ALA A 127 16.57 -29.72 -21.87
C ALA A 127 17.23 -28.36 -22.19
N SER A 128 16.63 -27.62 -23.13
CA SER A 128 17.03 -26.24 -23.42
C SER A 128 16.74 -25.31 -22.23
N ARG A 129 17.37 -24.13 -22.19
CA ARG A 129 17.12 -23.16 -21.11
C ARG A 129 15.66 -22.72 -21.01
N ALA A 130 15.00 -22.52 -22.17
CA ALA A 130 13.60 -22.15 -22.23
C ALA A 130 12.71 -23.31 -21.76
N ARG A 131 13.00 -24.54 -22.18
CA ARG A 131 12.25 -25.73 -21.77
C ARG A 131 12.37 -25.99 -20.26
N ALA A 132 13.59 -25.93 -19.71
CA ALA A 132 13.81 -26.07 -18.28
C ALA A 132 13.16 -24.93 -17.47
N PHE A 133 13.03 -23.74 -18.04
CA PHE A 133 12.25 -22.67 -17.41
C PHE A 133 10.75 -22.97 -17.42
N LEU A 134 10.18 -23.31 -18.59
CA LEU A 134 8.74 -23.51 -18.77
C LEU A 134 8.20 -24.78 -18.11
N GLU A 135 8.96 -25.87 -18.10
CA GLU A 135 8.50 -27.18 -17.58
C GLU A 135 8.85 -27.40 -16.10
N ILE A 136 9.87 -26.71 -15.57
CA ILE A 136 10.33 -26.93 -14.19
C ILE A 136 10.19 -25.66 -13.36
N THR A 137 10.79 -24.56 -13.81
CA THR A 137 10.83 -23.33 -12.99
C THR A 137 9.45 -22.68 -12.89
N LEU A 138 8.76 -22.51 -14.01
CA LEU A 138 7.46 -21.84 -14.06
C LEU A 138 6.37 -22.61 -13.30
N PRO A 139 6.23 -23.94 -13.39
CA PRO A 139 5.24 -24.68 -12.62
C PRO A 139 5.55 -24.67 -11.12
N LEU A 140 6.83 -24.71 -10.73
CA LEU A 140 7.24 -24.55 -9.33
C LEU A 140 6.97 -23.14 -8.80
N LEU A 141 7.10 -22.11 -9.65
CA LEU A 141 6.79 -20.72 -9.31
C LEU A 141 5.31 -20.36 -9.41
N ALA A 142 4.53 -21.12 -10.17
CA ALA A 142 3.12 -20.85 -10.44
C ALA A 142 2.29 -20.54 -9.18
N PRO A 143 2.48 -21.22 -8.04
CA PRO A 143 1.70 -20.90 -6.86
C PRO A 143 2.05 -19.54 -6.25
N ALA A 144 3.33 -19.16 -6.23
CA ALA A 144 3.77 -17.82 -5.79
C ALA A 144 3.35 -16.73 -6.79
N LEU A 145 3.42 -17.02 -8.09
CA LEU A 145 2.95 -16.12 -9.15
C LEU A 145 1.45 -15.87 -9.04
N LEU A 146 0.65 -16.92 -8.82
CA LEU A 146 -0.80 -16.82 -8.67
C LEU A 146 -1.18 -16.05 -7.40
N ALA A 147 -0.48 -16.29 -6.29
CA ALA A 147 -0.69 -15.53 -5.06
C ALA A 147 -0.35 -14.03 -5.24
N ALA A 148 0.77 -13.71 -5.91
CA ALA A 148 1.11 -12.32 -6.23
C ALA A 148 0.09 -11.69 -7.19
N ALA A 149 -0.29 -12.40 -8.24
CA ALA A 149 -1.25 -11.94 -9.24
C ALA A 149 -2.61 -11.62 -8.60
N LEU A 150 -3.14 -12.52 -7.78
CA LEU A 150 -4.40 -12.30 -7.08
C LEU A 150 -4.33 -11.16 -6.08
N LEU A 151 -3.21 -11.02 -5.36
CA LEU A 151 -3.04 -9.93 -4.41
C LEU A 151 -2.97 -8.58 -5.12
N VAL A 152 -2.17 -8.45 -6.17
CA VAL A 152 -2.10 -7.25 -7.02
C VAL A 152 -3.48 -6.94 -7.62
N PHE A 153 -4.17 -7.97 -8.15
CA PHE A 153 -5.51 -7.81 -8.69
C PHE A 153 -6.50 -7.27 -7.66
N ILE A 154 -6.48 -7.79 -6.43
CA ILE A 154 -7.35 -7.30 -5.34
C ILE A 154 -7.06 -5.83 -5.03
N PHE A 155 -5.79 -5.44 -4.91
CA PHE A 155 -5.40 -4.04 -4.68
C PHE A 155 -5.83 -3.12 -5.83
N ASP A 156 -5.72 -3.56 -7.07
CA ASP A 156 -6.11 -2.77 -8.24
C ASP A 156 -7.63 -2.72 -8.42
N PHE A 157 -8.34 -3.77 -8.01
CA PHE A 157 -9.81 -3.84 -8.02
C PHE A 157 -10.44 -2.91 -6.98
N THR A 158 -9.77 -2.72 -5.84
CA THR A 158 -10.18 -1.79 -4.76
C THR A 158 -9.49 -0.42 -4.85
N SER A 159 -8.77 -0.14 -5.94
CA SER A 159 -8.08 1.13 -6.14
C SER A 159 -9.07 2.29 -6.30
N PHE A 160 -8.96 3.27 -5.41
CA PHE A 160 -9.85 4.43 -5.34
C PHE A 160 -9.12 5.73 -5.67
N GLY A 161 -8.19 6.17 -4.81
CA GLY A 161 -7.62 7.51 -4.88
C GLY A 161 -6.85 7.80 -6.17
N VAL A 162 -6.10 6.81 -6.68
CA VAL A 162 -5.38 6.94 -7.96
C VAL A 162 -6.35 7.13 -9.12
N ILE A 163 -7.43 6.36 -9.17
CA ILE A 163 -8.41 6.39 -10.27
C ILE A 163 -9.25 7.67 -10.20
N LEU A 164 -9.65 8.09 -8.99
CA LEU A 164 -10.40 9.33 -8.78
C LEU A 164 -9.65 10.55 -9.33
N VAL A 165 -8.33 10.61 -9.15
CA VAL A 165 -7.50 11.76 -9.57
C VAL A 165 -6.97 11.62 -11.00
N LEU A 166 -6.44 10.45 -11.38
CA LEU A 166 -5.79 10.25 -12.68
C LEU A 166 -6.73 9.75 -13.77
N GLY A 167 -7.90 9.19 -13.41
CA GLY A 167 -8.88 8.67 -14.36
C GLY A 167 -9.90 9.70 -14.86
N GLY A 168 -10.08 10.79 -14.12
CA GLY A 168 -11.07 11.82 -14.43
C GLY A 168 -12.50 11.26 -14.51
N PRO A 169 -13.43 11.96 -15.18
CA PRO A 169 -14.84 11.54 -15.24
C PRO A 169 -15.11 10.36 -16.18
N LYS A 170 -14.14 10.00 -17.03
CA LYS A 170 -14.29 8.95 -18.05
C LYS A 170 -14.03 7.55 -17.50
N PHE A 171 -13.04 7.40 -16.63
CA PHE A 171 -12.59 6.11 -16.13
C PHE A 171 -13.05 5.91 -14.68
N THR A 172 -14.24 5.35 -14.55
CA THR A 172 -14.92 5.19 -13.24
C THR A 172 -15.01 3.72 -12.85
N THR A 173 -14.31 3.34 -11.78
CA THR A 173 -14.45 2.03 -11.13
C THR A 173 -15.65 2.00 -10.18
N LEU A 174 -16.00 0.81 -9.68
CA LEU A 174 -17.03 0.66 -8.65
C LEU A 174 -16.76 1.56 -7.43
N GLU A 175 -15.50 1.63 -6.98
CA GLU A 175 -15.06 2.48 -5.86
C GLU A 175 -15.38 3.96 -6.10
N VAL A 176 -14.98 4.48 -7.26
CA VAL A 176 -15.20 5.88 -7.62
C VAL A 176 -16.69 6.17 -7.76
N GLU A 177 -17.48 5.23 -8.28
CA GLU A 177 -18.92 5.42 -8.37
C GLU A 177 -19.63 5.36 -7.01
N ILE A 178 -19.21 4.49 -6.09
CA ILE A 178 -19.73 4.48 -4.70
C ILE A 178 -19.49 5.85 -4.07
N TYR A 179 -18.28 6.41 -4.21
CA TYR A 179 -17.96 7.75 -3.75
C TYR A 179 -18.83 8.82 -4.42
N ARG A 180 -18.96 8.78 -5.75
CA ARG A 180 -19.76 9.74 -6.50
C ARG A 180 -21.24 9.70 -6.12
N GLN A 181 -21.82 8.52 -5.99
CA GLN A 181 -23.20 8.33 -5.56
C GLN A 181 -23.40 8.82 -4.12
N THR A 182 -22.43 8.60 -3.24
CA THR A 182 -22.52 9.02 -1.84
C THR A 182 -22.33 10.52 -1.64
N ILE A 183 -21.27 11.10 -2.21
CA ILE A 183 -20.83 12.47 -1.91
C ILE A 183 -21.36 13.49 -2.93
N ASN A 184 -21.34 13.15 -4.21
CA ASN A 184 -21.71 14.11 -5.26
C ASN A 184 -23.20 14.07 -5.59
N LEU A 185 -23.83 12.89 -5.50
CA LEU A 185 -25.24 12.67 -5.88
C LEU A 185 -26.16 12.40 -4.69
N LEU A 186 -25.60 12.17 -3.49
CA LEU A 186 -26.33 11.87 -2.24
C LEU A 186 -27.33 10.70 -2.35
N ASN A 187 -27.12 9.80 -3.31
CA ASN A 187 -27.96 8.63 -3.57
C ASN A 187 -27.42 7.40 -2.82
N LEU A 188 -27.71 7.35 -1.53
CA LEU A 188 -27.30 6.27 -0.64
C LEU A 188 -27.83 4.88 -1.05
N PRO A 189 -29.08 4.72 -1.56
CA PRO A 189 -29.56 3.41 -2.01
C PRO A 189 -28.70 2.81 -3.14
N THR A 190 -28.36 3.59 -4.16
CA THR A 190 -27.50 3.11 -5.25
C THR A 190 -26.08 2.86 -4.75
N ALA A 191 -25.52 3.73 -3.91
CA ALA A 191 -24.22 3.51 -3.28
C ALA A 191 -24.18 2.23 -2.43
N ALA A 192 -25.26 1.90 -1.73
CA ALA A 192 -25.39 0.67 -0.95
C ALA A 192 -25.44 -0.58 -1.84
N ALA A 193 -26.21 -0.56 -2.93
CA ALA A 193 -26.24 -1.66 -3.88
C ALA A 193 -24.85 -1.92 -4.51
N LEU A 194 -24.15 -0.85 -4.92
CA LEU A 194 -22.79 -0.95 -5.45
C LEU A 194 -21.79 -1.45 -4.39
N SER A 195 -21.92 -0.99 -3.15
CA SER A 195 -21.10 -1.44 -2.01
C SER A 195 -21.30 -2.93 -1.70
N LEU A 196 -22.52 -3.45 -1.78
CA LEU A 196 -22.80 -4.88 -1.61
C LEU A 196 -22.19 -5.72 -2.74
N VAL A 197 -22.26 -5.24 -3.99
CA VAL A 197 -21.59 -5.90 -5.13
C VAL A 197 -20.07 -5.89 -4.93
N GLN A 198 -19.50 -4.75 -4.57
CA GLN A 198 -18.08 -4.60 -4.28
C GLN A 198 -17.64 -5.55 -3.16
N LEU A 199 -18.40 -5.61 -2.07
CA LEU A 199 -18.16 -6.51 -0.94
C LEU A 199 -18.21 -7.99 -1.37
N ALA A 200 -19.22 -8.39 -2.14
CA ALA A 200 -19.35 -9.77 -2.62
C ALA A 200 -18.16 -10.19 -3.52
N CYS A 201 -17.76 -9.32 -4.46
CA CYS A 201 -16.61 -9.58 -5.33
C CYS A 201 -15.31 -9.69 -4.54
N THR A 202 -15.05 -8.72 -3.66
CA THR A 202 -13.81 -8.66 -2.88
C THR A 202 -13.68 -9.81 -1.89
N LEU A 203 -14.77 -10.20 -1.22
CA LEU A 203 -14.82 -11.41 -0.40
C LEU A 203 -14.54 -12.67 -1.23
N GLY A 204 -15.16 -12.79 -2.41
CA GLY A 204 -14.93 -13.90 -3.33
C GLY A 204 -13.45 -14.03 -3.71
N PHE A 205 -12.80 -12.93 -4.10
CA PHE A 205 -11.37 -12.92 -4.44
C PHE A 205 -10.47 -13.20 -3.24
N THR A 206 -10.82 -12.71 -2.05
CA THR A 206 -10.06 -12.97 -0.82
C THR A 206 -10.13 -14.43 -0.40
N VAL A 207 -11.31 -15.05 -0.50
CA VAL A 207 -11.49 -16.50 -0.27
C VAL A 207 -10.69 -17.30 -1.29
N LEU A 208 -10.73 -16.91 -2.56
CA LEU A 208 -9.95 -17.55 -3.62
C LEU A 208 -8.43 -17.45 -3.35
N TYR A 209 -7.94 -16.25 -3.01
CA TYR A 209 -6.55 -16.01 -2.62
C TYR A 209 -6.13 -16.89 -1.45
N THR A 210 -6.95 -16.97 -0.40
CA THR A 210 -6.65 -17.76 0.81
C THR A 210 -6.59 -19.26 0.49
N ARG A 211 -7.55 -19.78 -0.28
CA ARG A 211 -7.60 -21.19 -0.69
C ARG A 211 -6.41 -21.60 -1.55
N LEU A 212 -6.00 -20.74 -2.46
CA LEU A 212 -4.85 -21.00 -3.34
C LEU A 212 -3.54 -20.88 -2.58
N SER A 213 -3.38 -19.83 -1.77
CA SER A 213 -2.18 -19.60 -0.95
C SER A 213 -1.93 -20.70 0.10
N ALA A 214 -3.00 -21.28 0.66
CA ALA A 214 -2.90 -22.40 1.60
C ALA A 214 -2.23 -23.64 0.97
N ARG A 215 -2.42 -23.87 -0.34
CA ARG A 215 -1.77 -24.98 -1.07
C ARG A 215 -0.28 -24.74 -1.32
N VAL A 216 0.16 -23.47 -1.26
CA VAL A 216 1.55 -23.04 -1.52
C VAL A 216 2.42 -23.13 -0.28
N THR A 217 1.81 -23.10 0.90
CA THR A 217 2.49 -23.19 2.21
C THR A 217 2.80 -24.65 2.59
N ALA A 218 2.91 -25.55 1.61
CA ALA A 218 3.50 -26.86 1.83
C ALA A 218 5.02 -26.67 2.04
N PRO A 219 5.63 -27.30 3.05
CA PRO A 219 7.06 -27.18 3.31
C PRO A 219 7.84 -27.86 2.18
N LEU A 220 8.05 -27.16 1.07
CA LEU A 220 9.21 -27.43 0.23
C LEU A 220 10.43 -27.28 1.13
N THR A 221 11.41 -28.16 1.02
CA THR A 221 12.68 -28.05 1.75
C THR A 221 13.41 -26.80 1.27
N LEU A 222 13.08 -25.65 1.87
CA LEU A 222 13.64 -24.35 1.51
C LEU A 222 15.11 -24.35 1.89
N ARG A 223 15.98 -24.30 0.87
CA ARG A 223 17.44 -24.18 1.08
C ARG A 223 17.77 -22.74 1.47
N PRO A 224 18.77 -22.51 2.34
CA PRO A 224 19.22 -21.15 2.64
C PRO A 224 19.64 -20.40 1.36
N GLN A 225 19.26 -19.12 1.27
CA GLN A 225 19.48 -18.26 0.08
C GLN A 225 20.95 -18.18 -0.37
N THR A 226 21.91 -18.42 0.52
CA THR A 226 23.34 -18.43 0.24
C THR A 226 23.74 -19.53 -0.74
N PHE A 227 23.02 -20.65 -0.79
CA PHE A 227 23.33 -21.78 -1.67
C PHE A 227 22.68 -21.66 -3.06
N THR A 228 21.71 -20.77 -3.23
CA THR A 228 20.94 -20.62 -4.48
C THR A 228 21.41 -19.44 -5.34
N GLN A 229 22.06 -18.46 -4.72
CA GLN A 229 22.48 -17.22 -5.39
C GLN A 229 23.89 -17.33 -5.99
N ARG A 230 24.11 -16.60 -7.10
CA ARG A 230 25.39 -16.57 -7.82
C ARG A 230 25.90 -15.13 -7.97
N PRO A 231 27.22 -14.90 -8.00
CA PRO A 231 27.77 -13.58 -8.31
C PRO A 231 27.57 -13.21 -9.79
N LEU A 232 27.37 -11.93 -10.09
CA LEU A 232 27.31 -11.39 -11.45
C LEU A 232 28.72 -11.37 -12.09
N ARG A 233 29.12 -12.46 -12.75
CA ARG A 233 30.46 -12.58 -13.37
C ARG A 233 30.55 -12.16 -14.83
N SER A 234 29.52 -12.44 -15.65
CA SER A 234 29.58 -12.15 -17.09
C SER A 234 29.17 -10.70 -17.40
N TRP A 235 29.82 -10.08 -18.39
CA TRP A 235 29.49 -8.70 -18.80
C TRP A 235 28.04 -8.57 -19.26
N ARG A 236 27.52 -9.58 -19.99
CA ARG A 236 26.11 -9.63 -20.44
C ARG A 236 25.14 -9.68 -19.25
N ALA A 237 25.46 -10.46 -18.22
CA ALA A 237 24.64 -10.51 -17.00
C ALA A 237 24.71 -9.19 -16.23
N ARG A 238 25.88 -8.53 -16.20
CA ARG A 238 26.03 -7.21 -15.60
C ARG A 238 25.23 -6.14 -16.34
N LEU A 239 25.24 -6.14 -17.67
CA LEU A 239 24.44 -5.22 -18.48
C LEU A 239 22.95 -5.47 -18.28
N ALA A 240 22.49 -6.73 -18.34
CA ALA A 240 21.09 -7.07 -18.09
C ALA A 240 20.65 -6.67 -16.68
N ALA A 241 21.47 -6.93 -15.66
CA ALA A 241 21.22 -6.49 -14.30
C ALA A 241 21.18 -4.96 -14.20
N ALA A 242 22.08 -4.24 -14.86
CA ALA A 242 22.10 -2.78 -14.88
C ALA A 242 20.84 -2.20 -15.53
N ILE A 243 20.36 -2.79 -16.64
CA ILE A 243 19.11 -2.38 -17.29
C ILE A 243 17.91 -2.61 -16.38
N ILE A 244 17.82 -3.79 -15.74
CA ILE A 244 16.71 -4.10 -14.80
C ILE A 244 16.75 -3.18 -13.58
N ILE A 245 17.92 -3.00 -12.96
CA ILE A 245 18.08 -2.11 -11.81
C ILE A 245 17.78 -0.67 -12.21
N GLY A 246 18.29 -0.19 -13.34
CA GLY A 246 18.04 1.14 -13.86
C GLY A 246 16.56 1.37 -14.15
N GLY A 247 15.89 0.39 -14.78
CA GLY A 247 14.45 0.44 -15.05
C GLY A 247 13.61 0.46 -13.77
N LEU A 248 13.92 -0.39 -12.78
CA LEU A 248 13.25 -0.38 -11.48
C LEU A 248 13.52 0.92 -10.73
N PHE A 249 14.76 1.43 -10.75
CA PHE A 249 15.10 2.68 -10.10
C PHE A 249 14.35 3.85 -10.74
N LEU A 250 14.31 3.91 -12.08
CA LEU A 250 13.54 4.91 -12.80
C LEU A 250 12.04 4.82 -12.44
N LEU A 251 11.47 3.62 -12.45
CA LEU A 251 10.07 3.40 -12.09
C LEU A 251 9.79 3.88 -10.65
N LEU A 252 10.60 3.47 -9.67
CA LEU A 252 10.34 3.66 -8.24
C LEU A 252 10.75 5.04 -7.72
N ILE A 253 11.74 5.70 -8.32
CA ILE A 253 12.31 6.95 -7.81
C ILE A 253 11.91 8.16 -8.65
N ALA A 254 11.75 8.03 -9.97
CA ALA A 254 11.43 9.19 -10.82
C ALA A 254 10.12 9.90 -10.42
N PRO A 255 9.01 9.21 -10.11
CA PRO A 255 7.79 9.89 -9.65
C PRO A 255 7.99 10.63 -8.33
N LEU A 256 8.75 10.05 -7.40
CA LEU A 256 9.00 10.64 -6.07
C LEU A 256 9.91 11.88 -6.17
N VAL A 257 10.96 11.80 -6.98
CA VAL A 257 11.84 12.94 -7.26
C VAL A 257 11.10 14.02 -8.04
N ALA A 258 10.27 13.65 -9.02
CA ALA A 258 9.43 14.59 -9.76
C ALA A 258 8.48 15.35 -8.83
N LEU A 259 7.83 14.65 -7.88
CA LEU A 259 6.98 15.25 -6.86
C LEU A 259 7.74 16.29 -6.03
N ALA A 260 8.85 15.87 -5.42
CA ALA A 260 9.66 16.74 -4.57
C ALA A 260 10.25 17.92 -5.34
N ALA A 261 10.78 17.71 -6.55
CA ALA A 261 11.31 18.79 -7.36
C ALA A 261 10.21 19.78 -7.77
N ARG A 262 9.02 19.29 -8.14
CA ARG A 262 7.91 20.14 -8.57
C ARG A 262 7.32 20.95 -7.42
N SER A 263 7.43 20.48 -6.16
CA SER A 263 6.98 21.23 -4.98
C SER A 263 7.84 22.46 -4.66
N PHE A 264 9.03 22.59 -5.26
CA PHE A 264 9.89 23.77 -5.12
C PHE A 264 9.93 24.65 -6.36
N VAL A 265 9.21 24.32 -7.43
CA VAL A 265 9.30 25.05 -8.70
C VAL A 265 7.96 25.63 -9.09
N ARG A 266 7.91 26.94 -9.32
CA ARG A 266 6.74 27.62 -9.87
C ARG A 266 6.92 27.83 -11.36
N LEU A 267 5.93 27.38 -12.13
CA LEU A 267 5.94 27.47 -13.60
C LEU A 267 4.79 28.33 -14.15
N GLU A 268 3.92 28.84 -13.27
CA GLU A 268 2.67 29.48 -13.66
C GLU A 268 2.28 30.65 -12.76
N ALA A 269 1.53 31.57 -13.37
CA ALA A 269 0.85 32.66 -12.69
C ALA A 269 -0.22 32.10 -11.74
N ALA A 270 -0.38 32.74 -10.58
CA ALA A 270 -1.56 32.48 -9.74
C ALA A 270 -2.81 33.07 -10.42
N ARG A 271 -3.99 32.56 -10.06
CA ARG A 271 -5.26 33.08 -10.57
C ARG A 271 -5.38 34.56 -10.16
N GLY A 272 -5.30 35.48 -11.13
CA GLY A 272 -5.35 36.94 -10.92
C GLY A 272 -4.04 37.69 -11.19
N GLU A 273 -2.90 37.00 -11.35
CA GLU A 273 -1.64 37.63 -11.77
C GLU A 273 -1.66 37.86 -13.30
N ARG A 274 -1.67 39.13 -13.72
CA ARG A 274 -1.64 39.55 -15.14
C ARG A 274 -0.23 39.96 -15.63
N THR A 275 0.75 39.99 -14.73
CA THR A 275 2.14 40.41 -14.99
C THR A 275 3.11 39.22 -15.04
N ALA A 276 4.32 39.46 -15.55
CA ALA A 276 5.37 38.45 -15.77
C ALA A 276 5.53 37.50 -14.58
N VAL A 277 5.26 36.22 -14.83
CA VAL A 277 5.39 35.15 -13.84
C VAL A 277 6.86 35.02 -13.45
N GLN A 278 7.19 35.21 -12.17
CA GLN A 278 8.48 34.75 -11.66
C GLN A 278 8.47 33.21 -11.65
N THR A 279 8.87 32.63 -12.77
CA THR A 279 9.15 31.21 -12.89
C THR A 279 10.48 30.91 -12.22
N GLY A 280 10.55 29.81 -11.47
CA GLY A 280 11.78 29.44 -10.76
C GLY A 280 11.54 28.77 -9.43
N PHE A 281 12.61 28.70 -8.64
CA PHE A 281 12.60 28.10 -7.32
C PHE A 281 11.75 28.94 -6.36
N THR A 282 10.87 28.31 -5.59
CA THR A 282 10.00 28.98 -4.63
C THR A 282 9.72 28.13 -3.39
N LEU A 283 9.61 28.80 -2.25
CA LEU A 283 9.06 28.25 -1.01
C LEU A 283 7.63 28.74 -0.74
N ALA A 284 7.03 29.45 -1.69
CA ALA A 284 5.68 30.00 -1.55
C ALA A 284 4.66 28.90 -1.24
N PHE A 285 4.74 27.75 -1.92
CA PHE A 285 3.80 26.65 -1.69
C PHE A 285 3.81 26.13 -0.25
N TYR A 286 4.98 26.12 0.40
CA TYR A 286 5.14 25.73 1.80
C TYR A 286 4.67 26.84 2.76
N ARG A 287 5.00 28.10 2.47
CA ARG A 287 4.54 29.24 3.27
C ARG A 287 3.01 29.36 3.26
N GLU A 288 2.38 29.14 2.11
CA GLU A 288 0.93 29.15 1.95
C GLU A 288 0.21 28.03 2.70
N LEU A 289 0.91 27.03 3.25
CA LEU A 289 0.29 26.02 4.11
C LEU A 289 -0.15 26.58 5.47
N PHE A 290 0.45 27.71 5.88
CA PHE A 290 0.18 28.38 7.16
C PHE A 290 -0.77 29.57 7.03
N VAL A 291 -1.07 30.01 5.81
CA VAL A 291 -1.82 31.25 5.56
C VAL A 291 -3.28 30.94 5.24
N ASN A 292 -4.20 31.44 6.08
CA ASN A 292 -5.63 31.45 5.76
C ASN A 292 -6.00 32.70 4.94
N ARG A 293 -5.67 32.71 3.63
CA ARG A 293 -5.95 33.87 2.76
C ARG A 293 -7.42 34.23 2.63
N ARG A 294 -8.33 33.29 2.89
CA ARG A 294 -9.77 33.53 2.70
C ARG A 294 -10.42 34.18 3.92
N GLU A 295 -9.68 34.33 5.02
CA GLU A 295 -10.18 34.77 6.34
C GLU A 295 -11.52 34.09 6.72
N SER A 296 -11.75 32.90 6.18
CA SER A 296 -13.01 32.22 6.31
C SER A 296 -12.95 31.40 7.59
N ILE A 297 -13.96 31.59 8.45
CA ILE A 297 -14.15 30.82 9.68
C ILE A 297 -14.25 29.31 9.38
N PHE A 298 -14.67 28.94 8.17
CA PHE A 298 -14.79 27.55 7.71
C PHE A 298 -13.56 27.03 6.94
N TYR A 299 -12.53 27.87 6.71
CA TYR A 299 -11.29 27.44 6.06
C TYR A 299 -10.28 26.97 7.11
N VAL A 300 -9.96 25.68 7.06
CA VAL A 300 -8.93 25.08 7.92
C VAL A 300 -7.58 25.20 7.20
N PRO A 301 -6.56 25.86 7.80
CA PRO A 301 -5.24 25.95 7.21
C PRO A 301 -4.68 24.55 6.89
N PRO A 302 -4.02 24.35 5.74
CA PRO A 302 -3.42 23.06 5.37
C PRO A 302 -2.54 22.43 6.45
N PHE A 303 -1.82 23.26 7.22
CA PHE A 303 -1.01 22.79 8.34
C PHE A 303 -1.83 22.07 9.42
N ALA A 304 -3.06 22.54 9.72
CA ALA A 304 -3.93 21.88 10.69
C ALA A 304 -4.35 20.47 10.23
N ALA A 305 -4.38 20.21 8.91
CA ALA A 305 -4.64 18.87 8.39
C ALA A 305 -3.53 17.86 8.78
N ILE A 306 -2.28 18.33 8.95
CA ILE A 306 -1.16 17.51 9.45
C ILE A 306 -1.45 17.09 10.90
N GLY A 307 -1.84 18.04 11.75
CA GLY A 307 -2.21 17.78 13.14
C GLY A 307 -3.38 16.80 13.26
N ASN A 308 -4.45 17.02 12.49
CA ASN A 308 -5.60 16.11 12.43
C ASN A 308 -5.19 14.69 12.01
N SER A 309 -4.32 14.57 11.01
CA SER A 309 -3.89 13.26 10.49
C SER A 309 -3.03 12.51 11.50
N VAL A 310 -2.10 13.20 12.17
CA VAL A 310 -1.29 12.60 13.24
C VAL A 310 -2.17 12.20 14.43
N GLY A 311 -3.13 13.03 14.81
CA GLY A 311 -4.09 12.73 15.87
C GLY A 311 -4.94 11.50 15.57
N VAL A 312 -5.54 11.44 14.37
CA VAL A 312 -6.32 10.29 13.89
C VAL A 312 -5.44 9.04 13.80
N ALA A 313 -4.23 9.15 13.22
CA ALA A 313 -3.32 8.02 13.09
C ALA A 313 -2.84 7.46 14.45
N THR A 314 -2.60 8.34 15.42
CA THR A 314 -2.24 7.93 16.79
C THR A 314 -3.42 7.23 17.46
N ALA A 315 -4.63 7.81 17.37
CA ALA A 315 -5.83 7.18 17.91
C ALA A 315 -6.10 5.81 17.27
N THR A 316 -5.97 5.71 15.94
CA THR A 316 -6.07 4.43 15.22
C THR A 316 -5.03 3.43 15.69
N ALA A 317 -3.76 3.81 15.84
CA ALA A 317 -2.72 2.90 16.29
C ALA A 317 -3.01 2.35 17.69
N LEU A 318 -3.43 3.21 18.62
CA LEU A 318 -3.82 2.81 19.98
C LEU A 318 -5.04 1.88 19.98
N LEU A 319 -6.09 2.21 19.22
CA LEU A 319 -7.29 1.39 19.11
C LEU A 319 -6.99 0.04 18.43
N SER A 320 -6.19 0.04 17.37
CA SER A 320 -5.75 -1.17 16.66
C SER A 320 -4.88 -2.07 17.54
N LEU A 321 -4.03 -1.51 18.41
CA LEU A 321 -3.29 -2.28 19.41
C LEU A 321 -4.23 -2.84 20.50
N ALA A 322 -5.16 -2.03 20.99
CA ALA A 322 -6.12 -2.41 22.02
C ALA A 322 -7.01 -3.58 21.58
N VAL A 323 -7.43 -3.62 20.31
CA VAL A 323 -8.24 -4.72 19.74
C VAL A 323 -7.37 -5.84 19.16
N GLY A 324 -6.26 -5.49 18.51
CA GLY A 324 -5.40 -6.41 17.79
C GLY A 324 -4.57 -7.30 18.72
N LEU A 325 -4.13 -6.81 19.88
CA LEU A 325 -3.37 -7.63 20.83
C LEU A 325 -4.21 -8.77 21.41
N PRO A 326 -5.42 -8.54 21.98
CA PRO A 326 -6.30 -9.63 22.40
C PRO A 326 -6.64 -10.62 21.27
N ALA A 327 -6.90 -10.11 20.06
CA ALA A 327 -7.21 -10.94 18.90
C ALA A 327 -6.03 -11.84 18.48
N ALA A 328 -4.83 -11.28 18.36
CA ALA A 328 -3.61 -12.03 18.06
C ALA A 328 -3.30 -13.06 19.15
N PHE A 329 -3.59 -12.71 20.39
CA PHE A 329 -3.38 -13.55 21.55
C PHE A 329 -4.34 -14.75 21.58
N ALA A 330 -5.63 -14.54 21.26
CA ALA A 330 -6.62 -15.61 21.09
C ALA A 330 -6.26 -16.58 19.95
N LEU A 331 -5.75 -16.05 18.83
CA LEU A 331 -5.26 -16.84 17.71
C LEU A 331 -3.93 -17.57 18.00
N GLY A 332 -3.07 -16.98 18.85
CA GLY A 332 -1.77 -17.51 19.23
C GLY A 332 -1.82 -18.59 20.31
N ARG A 333 -2.80 -18.54 21.23
CA ARG A 333 -2.99 -19.56 22.28
C ARG A 333 -3.71 -20.81 21.82
N SER A 334 -4.36 -20.79 20.64
CA SER A 334 -5.06 -21.95 20.10
C SER A 334 -4.07 -23.10 19.85
N PRO A 335 -4.05 -24.17 20.67
CA PRO A 335 -3.14 -25.28 20.47
C PRO A 335 -3.49 -25.92 19.13
N ALA A 336 -2.49 -26.20 18.29
CA ALA A 336 -2.57 -27.37 17.44
C ALA A 336 -2.84 -28.52 18.41
N ARG A 337 -4.08 -28.99 18.45
CA ARG A 337 -4.53 -30.08 19.32
C ARG A 337 -3.53 -31.22 19.13
N GLY A 338 -3.05 -31.83 20.21
CA GLY A 338 -1.88 -32.71 20.27
C GLY A 338 -1.90 -34.01 19.43
N ASP A 339 -2.58 -34.05 18.29
CA ASP A 339 -2.27 -34.94 17.19
C ASP A 339 -1.41 -34.17 16.18
N GLY A 340 -0.37 -34.80 15.63
CA GLY A 340 0.60 -34.19 14.71
C GLY A 340 0.06 -33.64 13.38
N ASP A 341 -1.24 -33.35 13.29
CA ASP A 341 -1.92 -32.73 12.16
C ASP A 341 -2.13 -31.24 12.51
N GLY A 342 -1.34 -30.35 11.93
CA GLY A 342 -1.26 -28.90 12.24
C GLY A 342 -2.52 -28.08 11.96
N ARG A 343 -3.70 -28.56 12.33
CA ARG A 343 -5.00 -27.95 12.08
C ARG A 343 -5.29 -26.83 13.08
N PRO A 344 -5.81 -25.67 12.63
CA PRO A 344 -6.20 -24.59 13.51
C PRO A 344 -7.36 -25.01 14.44
N SER A 345 -7.44 -24.40 15.63
CA SER A 345 -8.59 -24.60 16.52
C SER A 345 -9.90 -24.17 15.83
N ARG A 346 -11.05 -24.74 16.23
CA ARG A 346 -12.36 -24.34 15.69
C ARG A 346 -12.59 -22.82 15.80
N LEU A 347 -12.12 -22.21 16.90
CA LEU A 347 -12.16 -20.77 17.12
C LEU A 347 -11.25 -20.02 16.13
N GLY A 348 -10.02 -20.48 15.93
CA GLY A 348 -9.08 -19.89 14.98
C GLY A 348 -9.52 -20.01 13.52
N ALA A 349 -10.20 -21.10 13.17
CA ALA A 349 -10.74 -21.32 11.83
C ALA A 349 -11.85 -20.32 11.45
N VAL A 350 -12.58 -19.77 12.43
CA VAL A 350 -13.63 -18.76 12.23
C VAL A 350 -13.08 -17.35 12.44
N LEU A 351 -12.29 -17.14 13.50
CA LEU A 351 -11.76 -15.81 13.85
C LEU A 351 -10.71 -15.31 12.86
N ASP A 352 -9.81 -16.16 12.34
CA ASP A 352 -8.76 -15.68 11.43
C ASP A 352 -9.37 -15.10 10.13
N PRO A 353 -10.31 -15.76 9.43
CA PRO A 353 -10.99 -15.15 8.29
C PRO A 353 -11.79 -13.88 8.64
N LEU A 354 -12.45 -13.85 9.80
CA LEU A 354 -13.25 -12.69 10.23
C LEU A 354 -12.37 -11.46 10.51
N ILE A 355 -11.21 -11.66 11.15
CA ILE A 355 -10.22 -10.60 11.41
C ILE A 355 -9.57 -10.15 10.10
N MET A 356 -9.38 -11.05 9.13
CA MET A 356 -8.84 -10.71 7.82
C MET A 356 -9.88 -10.13 6.86
N LEU A 357 -11.17 -10.21 7.18
CA LEU A 357 -12.25 -9.74 6.30
C LEU A 357 -12.04 -8.28 5.87
N PRO A 358 -11.67 -7.34 6.78
CA PRO A 358 -11.42 -5.96 6.39
C PRO A 358 -10.29 -5.76 5.39
N LEU A 359 -9.28 -6.65 5.36
CA LEU A 359 -8.21 -6.59 4.34
C LEU A 359 -8.72 -6.91 2.94
N GLY A 360 -9.77 -7.73 2.85
CA GLY A 360 -10.43 -8.01 1.59
C GLY A 360 -11.34 -6.87 1.16
N THR A 361 -11.98 -6.18 2.11
CA THR A 361 -12.92 -5.10 1.80
C THR A 361 -12.23 -3.79 1.43
N SER A 362 -12.86 -3.00 0.55
CA SER A 362 -12.38 -1.66 0.25
C SER A 362 -12.62 -0.67 1.40
N ALA A 363 -11.67 0.23 1.59
CA ALA A 363 -11.79 1.36 2.51
C ALA A 363 -13.00 2.26 2.20
N VAL A 364 -13.36 2.45 0.93
CA VAL A 364 -14.54 3.24 0.55
C VAL A 364 -15.82 2.51 0.96
N THR A 365 -15.92 1.21 0.69
CA THR A 365 -17.06 0.41 1.13
C THR A 365 -17.20 0.39 2.66
N MET A 366 -16.08 0.28 3.38
CA MET A 366 -16.06 0.39 4.83
C MET A 366 -16.50 1.79 5.30
N GLY A 367 -15.95 2.87 4.73
CA GLY A 367 -16.35 4.25 5.06
C GLY A 367 -17.83 4.50 4.80
N PHE A 368 -18.36 4.01 3.69
CA PHE A 368 -19.80 4.05 3.37
C PHE A 368 -20.61 3.26 4.40
N GLY A 369 -20.15 2.05 4.76
CA GLY A 369 -20.77 1.24 5.80
C GLY A 369 -20.85 1.95 7.15
N PHE A 370 -19.78 2.64 7.57
CA PHE A 370 -19.78 3.49 8.77
C PHE A 370 -20.79 4.64 8.66
N LEU A 371 -20.81 5.33 7.51
CA LEU A 371 -21.74 6.43 7.28
C LEU A 371 -23.19 5.98 7.41
N VAL A 372 -23.55 4.80 6.88
CA VAL A 372 -24.91 4.26 6.93
C VAL A 372 -25.24 3.68 8.31
N ALA A 373 -24.33 2.91 8.90
CA ALA A 373 -24.54 2.22 10.17
C ALA A 373 -24.71 3.17 11.36
N PHE A 374 -23.97 4.27 11.37
CA PHE A 374 -23.99 5.27 12.45
C PHE A 374 -24.86 6.50 12.11
N ASN A 375 -25.78 6.38 11.15
CA ASN A 375 -26.62 7.49 10.68
C ASN A 375 -27.88 7.76 11.51
N ARG A 376 -28.25 6.85 12.41
CA ARG A 376 -29.53 6.88 13.15
C ARG A 376 -29.34 6.44 14.61
N PRO A 377 -30.21 6.89 15.52
CA PRO A 377 -30.25 6.39 16.90
C PRO A 377 -30.41 4.86 16.95
N PRO A 378 -29.86 4.17 17.96
CA PRO A 378 -29.28 4.70 19.20
C PRO A 378 -27.80 5.13 19.12
N LEU A 379 -27.10 4.84 18.02
CA LEU A 379 -25.67 5.14 17.85
C LEU A 379 -25.45 6.16 16.71
N ASP A 380 -25.99 7.38 16.85
CA ASP A 380 -25.72 8.47 15.89
C ASP A 380 -24.36 9.12 16.18
N TRP A 381 -23.30 8.54 15.63
CA TRP A 381 -21.92 8.99 15.83
C TRP A 381 -21.38 9.84 14.69
N ARG A 382 -22.23 10.30 13.76
CA ARG A 382 -21.80 11.16 12.63
C ARG A 382 -21.13 12.47 13.07
N ALA A 383 -21.52 12.98 14.23
CA ALA A 383 -20.91 14.16 14.82
C ALA A 383 -19.66 13.86 15.66
N SER A 384 -19.41 12.58 15.97
CA SER A 384 -18.33 12.18 16.87
C SER A 384 -16.98 12.20 16.15
N PRO A 385 -15.94 12.84 16.72
CA PRO A 385 -14.59 12.78 16.17
C PRO A 385 -13.99 11.36 16.23
N LEU A 386 -14.58 10.45 17.02
CA LEU A 386 -14.13 9.05 17.12
C LEU A 386 -14.53 8.19 15.93
N LEU A 387 -15.53 8.61 15.14
CA LEU A 387 -16.02 7.83 14.01
C LEU A 387 -14.90 7.56 12.99
N LEU A 388 -14.05 8.56 12.75
CA LEU A 388 -12.97 8.47 11.78
C LEU A 388 -11.83 7.53 12.25
N PRO A 389 -11.25 7.66 13.46
CA PRO A 389 -10.31 6.69 14.00
C PRO A 389 -10.85 5.26 14.05
N LEU A 390 -12.15 5.07 14.34
CA LEU A 390 -12.78 3.74 14.33
C LEU A 390 -12.86 3.13 12.94
N ALA A 391 -13.23 3.94 11.93
CA ALA A 391 -13.20 3.50 10.54
C ALA A 391 -11.79 3.08 10.09
N HIS A 392 -10.77 3.88 10.44
CA HIS A 392 -9.38 3.54 10.15
C HIS A 392 -8.90 2.31 10.94
N THR A 393 -9.39 2.13 12.18
CA THR A 393 -9.06 0.96 13.01
C THR A 393 -9.51 -0.32 12.34
N LEU A 394 -10.69 -0.34 11.70
CA LEU A 394 -11.20 -1.50 10.96
C LEU A 394 -10.24 -1.91 9.82
N VAL A 395 -9.62 -0.94 9.15
CA VAL A 395 -8.63 -1.17 8.08
C VAL A 395 -7.28 -1.63 8.66
N ALA A 396 -6.83 -1.02 9.76
CA ALA A 396 -5.46 -1.15 10.26
C ALA A 396 -5.23 -2.32 11.21
N PHE A 397 -6.22 -2.71 12.03
CA PHE A 397 -6.02 -3.74 13.05
C PHE A 397 -5.63 -5.14 12.53
N PRO A 398 -6.03 -5.61 11.32
CA PRO A 398 -5.60 -6.92 10.84
C PRO A 398 -4.08 -6.99 10.62
N PHE A 399 -3.45 -5.86 10.26
CA PHE A 399 -2.00 -5.75 10.12
C PHE A 399 -1.27 -5.83 11.46
N VAL A 400 -1.86 -5.28 12.53
CA VAL A 400 -1.37 -5.46 13.90
C VAL A 400 -1.39 -6.93 14.29
N VAL A 401 -2.51 -7.62 14.05
CA VAL A 401 -2.64 -9.05 14.34
C VAL A 401 -1.59 -9.86 13.58
N ARG A 402 -1.39 -9.59 12.29
CA ARG A 402 -0.38 -10.30 11.48
C ARG A 402 1.06 -10.00 11.88
N SER A 403 1.32 -8.83 12.47
CA SER A 403 2.65 -8.49 13.01
C SER A 403 2.91 -9.18 14.35
N LEU A 404 1.88 -9.31 15.20
CA LEU A 404 2.00 -9.91 16.54
C LEU A 404 2.00 -11.44 16.53
N LEU A 405 1.22 -12.06 15.64
CA LEU A 405 0.98 -13.50 15.65
C LEU A 405 2.27 -14.34 15.53
N PRO A 406 3.24 -14.03 14.64
CA PRO A 406 4.51 -14.76 14.57
C PRO A 406 5.33 -14.65 15.85
N ALA A 407 5.39 -13.45 16.46
CA ALA A 407 6.12 -13.22 17.70
C ALA A 407 5.50 -14.01 18.86
N LEU A 408 4.17 -14.00 18.99
CA LEU A 408 3.44 -14.76 20.00
C LEU A 408 3.62 -16.28 19.85
N ARG A 409 3.66 -16.80 18.62
CA ARG A 409 3.91 -18.22 18.33
C ARG A 409 5.37 -18.62 18.56
N GLY A 410 6.30 -17.68 18.50
CA GLY A 410 7.72 -17.90 18.79
C GLY A 410 8.02 -18.08 20.28
N ILE A 411 7.11 -17.68 21.18
CA ILE A 411 7.32 -17.80 22.63
C ILE A 411 7.28 -19.28 23.05
N ARG A 412 8.39 -19.75 23.61
CA ARG A 412 8.51 -21.13 24.12
C ARG A 412 7.49 -21.39 25.24
N PRO A 413 6.64 -22.44 25.14
CA PRO A 413 5.63 -22.74 26.16
C PRO A 413 6.20 -22.94 27.58
N GLN A 414 7.48 -23.35 27.68
CA GLN A 414 8.18 -23.58 28.94
C GLN A 414 8.31 -22.31 29.78
N LEU A 415 8.47 -21.13 29.16
CA LEU A 415 8.60 -19.86 29.89
C LEU A 415 7.32 -19.53 30.66
N ARG A 416 6.16 -19.74 30.03
CA ARG A 416 4.84 -19.55 30.66
C ARG A 416 4.61 -20.55 31.80
N ARG A 417 5.02 -21.80 31.61
CA ARG A 417 4.89 -22.86 32.63
C ARG A 417 5.80 -22.59 33.83
N ALA A 418 7.04 -22.16 33.59
CA ALA A 418 7.99 -21.81 34.65
C ALA A 418 7.46 -20.66 35.52
N ALA A 419 6.94 -19.59 34.91
CA ALA A 419 6.33 -18.49 35.65
C ALA A 419 5.11 -18.95 36.48
N ALA A 420 4.26 -19.83 35.94
CA ALA A 420 3.12 -20.37 36.66
C ALA A 420 3.53 -21.21 37.89
N VAL A 421 4.61 -22.01 37.78
CA VAL A 421 5.17 -22.78 38.91
C VAL A 421 5.71 -21.86 40.00
N LEU A 422 6.27 -20.70 39.64
CA LEU A 422 6.72 -19.66 40.57
C LEU A 422 5.55 -18.85 41.21
N GLY A 423 4.29 -19.25 40.97
CA GLY A 423 3.11 -18.61 41.55
C GLY A 423 2.56 -17.44 40.73
N ALA A 424 3.05 -17.21 39.50
CA ALA A 424 2.49 -16.18 38.64
C ALA A 424 1.12 -16.60 38.09
N ASN A 425 0.09 -15.78 38.34
CA ASN A 425 -1.24 -15.97 37.74
C ASN A 425 -1.22 -15.63 36.23
N PRO A 426 -2.26 -16.00 35.45
CA PRO A 426 -2.27 -15.78 34.00
C PRO A 426 -2.11 -14.32 33.54
N ALA A 427 -2.53 -13.36 34.37
CA ALA A 427 -2.37 -11.93 34.08
C ALA A 427 -0.91 -11.48 34.30
N ARG A 428 -0.26 -11.93 35.38
CA ARG A 428 1.17 -11.71 35.62
C ARG A 428 2.03 -12.34 34.55
N VAL A 429 1.73 -13.58 34.14
CA VAL A 429 2.44 -14.23 33.02
C VAL A 429 2.31 -13.40 31.74
N PHE A 430 1.13 -12.84 31.47
CA PHE A 430 0.95 -11.97 30.30
C PHE A 430 1.79 -10.69 30.39
N VAL A 431 1.76 -9.99 31.52
CA VAL A 431 2.45 -8.69 31.68
C VAL A 431 3.96 -8.84 31.82
N GLU A 432 4.45 -9.86 32.52
CA GLU A 432 5.87 -10.02 32.85
C GLU A 432 6.62 -10.94 31.87
N VAL A 433 5.93 -11.84 31.16
CA VAL A 433 6.57 -12.77 30.21
C VAL A 433 6.15 -12.47 28.77
N ASP A 434 4.85 -12.48 28.47
CA ASP A 434 4.41 -12.34 27.08
C ASP A 434 4.66 -10.93 26.53
N LEU A 435 4.25 -9.89 27.28
CA LEU A 435 4.30 -8.50 26.85
C LEU A 435 5.73 -7.99 26.55
N PRO A 436 6.75 -8.25 27.40
CA PRO A 436 8.12 -7.83 27.11
C PRO A 436 8.71 -8.55 25.90
N LEU A 437 8.38 -9.84 25.72
CA LEU A 437 8.85 -10.64 24.58
C LEU A 437 8.22 -10.21 23.25
N VAL A 438 7.00 -9.67 23.26
CA VAL A 438 6.32 -9.15 22.06
C VAL A 438 6.42 -7.63 21.92
N GLY A 439 7.14 -6.93 22.80
CA GLY A 439 7.23 -5.46 22.81
C GLY A 439 7.68 -4.87 21.47
N GLN A 440 8.70 -5.48 20.83
CA GLN A 440 9.15 -5.06 19.50
C GLN A 440 8.07 -5.30 18.43
N ALA A 441 7.35 -6.42 18.49
CA ALA A 441 6.26 -6.72 17.57
C ALA A 441 5.05 -5.79 17.77
N LEU A 442 4.80 -5.35 19.01
CA LEU A 442 3.79 -4.33 19.34
C LEU A 442 4.16 -2.98 18.74
N PHE A 443 5.41 -2.53 18.90
CA PHE A 443 5.87 -1.30 18.29
C PHE A 443 5.75 -1.34 16.77
N VAL A 444 6.22 -2.43 16.14
CA VAL A 444 6.13 -2.63 14.69
C VAL A 444 4.67 -2.63 14.23
N GLY A 445 3.79 -3.37 14.91
CA GLY A 445 2.36 -3.41 14.59
C GLY A 445 1.68 -2.04 14.73
N GLY A 446 1.96 -1.32 15.81
CA GLY A 446 1.45 0.03 16.05
C GLY A 446 1.94 1.04 15.01
N ALA A 447 3.22 0.97 14.65
CA ALA A 447 3.81 1.81 13.60
C ALA A 447 3.19 1.54 12.22
N PHE A 448 2.89 0.28 11.89
CA PHE A 448 2.14 -0.05 10.67
C PHE A 448 0.72 0.52 10.69
N ALA A 449 -0.01 0.35 11.80
CA ALA A 449 -1.36 0.89 11.92
C ALA A 449 -1.37 2.43 11.81
N PHE A 450 -0.40 3.10 12.42
CA PHE A 450 -0.18 4.53 12.29
C PHE A 450 0.08 4.93 10.83
N ALA A 451 1.01 4.26 10.15
CA ALA A 451 1.38 4.57 8.77
C ALA A 451 0.21 4.36 7.78
N ILE A 452 -0.55 3.28 7.95
CA ILE A 452 -1.76 3.00 7.16
C ILE A 452 -2.79 4.12 7.37
N SER A 453 -3.06 4.47 8.62
CA SER A 453 -4.04 5.52 8.97
C SER A 453 -3.64 6.91 8.45
N LEU A 454 -2.35 7.24 8.46
CA LEU A 454 -1.83 8.51 7.94
C LEU A 454 -2.05 8.65 6.42
N GLY A 455 -2.01 7.53 5.70
CA GLY A 455 -2.23 7.47 4.26
C GLY A 455 -3.65 7.15 3.82
N GLU A 456 -4.55 6.91 4.77
CA GLU A 456 -5.91 6.49 4.46
C GLU A 456 -6.71 7.65 3.86
N PHE A 457 -7.42 7.34 2.77
CA PHE A 457 -8.22 8.30 2.01
C PHE A 457 -9.60 7.77 1.66
N GLY A 458 -9.74 6.47 1.34
CA GLY A 458 -11.00 5.90 0.89
C GLY A 458 -12.08 5.99 1.95
N ALA A 459 -11.78 5.53 3.16
CA ALA A 459 -12.73 5.64 4.29
C ALA A 459 -12.91 7.10 4.71
N THR A 460 -11.81 7.85 4.76
CA THR A 460 -11.77 9.25 5.19
C THR A 460 -12.58 10.16 4.29
N ALA A 461 -12.55 9.96 2.96
CA ALA A 461 -13.27 10.80 2.01
C ALA A 461 -14.80 10.71 2.16
N LEU A 462 -15.31 9.63 2.78
CA LEU A 462 -16.73 9.45 3.05
C LEU A 462 -17.14 9.88 4.47
N VAL A 463 -16.26 9.67 5.45
CA VAL A 463 -16.59 9.84 6.87
C VAL A 463 -16.08 11.17 7.44
N ALA A 464 -14.99 11.72 6.90
CA ALA A 464 -14.35 12.90 7.47
C ALA A 464 -15.20 14.16 7.30
N ARG A 465 -15.24 14.94 8.37
CA ARG A 465 -15.96 16.21 8.38
C ARG A 465 -15.13 17.31 7.70
N PRO A 466 -15.78 18.28 7.03
CA PRO A 466 -15.06 19.35 6.36
C PRO A 466 -14.20 20.22 7.28
N GLU A 467 -14.57 20.32 8.56
CA GLU A 467 -13.89 21.11 9.60
C GLU A 467 -12.60 20.44 10.11
N PHE A 468 -12.44 19.13 9.92
CA PHE A 468 -11.27 18.37 10.38
C PHE A 468 -10.69 17.54 9.23
N PRO A 469 -10.22 18.18 8.13
CA PRO A 469 -9.65 17.44 7.01
C PRO A 469 -8.34 16.78 7.43
N THR A 470 -8.12 15.56 6.96
CA THR A 470 -6.80 14.91 6.99
C THR A 470 -5.95 15.36 5.80
N VAL A 471 -4.65 15.09 5.82
CA VAL A 471 -3.72 15.46 4.75
C VAL A 471 -4.13 14.84 3.41
N PRO A 472 -4.49 13.53 3.30
CA PRO A 472 -4.97 12.98 2.04
C PRO A 472 -6.20 13.70 1.48
N VAL A 473 -7.16 14.06 2.34
CA VAL A 473 -8.36 14.82 1.93
C VAL A 473 -7.99 16.25 1.51
N ALA A 474 -7.06 16.90 2.20
CA ALA A 474 -6.57 18.22 1.84
C ALA A 474 -5.85 18.21 0.48
N ILE A 475 -4.98 17.23 0.25
CA ILE A 475 -4.31 17.01 -1.05
C ILE A 475 -5.36 16.86 -2.15
N TYR A 476 -6.36 16.00 -1.97
CA TYR A 476 -7.44 15.82 -2.93
C TYR A 476 -8.16 17.14 -3.24
N ARG A 477 -8.60 17.88 -2.21
CA ARG A 477 -9.28 19.18 -2.37
C ARG A 477 -8.47 20.16 -3.20
N PHE A 478 -7.16 20.22 -2.96
CA PHE A 478 -6.27 21.12 -3.71
C PHE A 478 -6.03 20.66 -5.15
N LEU A 479 -5.88 19.35 -5.39
CA LEU A 479 -5.76 18.81 -6.75
C LEU A 479 -7.03 18.99 -7.57
N SER A 480 -8.21 18.93 -6.93
CA SER A 480 -9.51 19.14 -7.59
C SER A 480 -9.81 20.61 -7.91
N GLN A 481 -9.04 21.57 -7.38
CA GLN A 481 -9.26 22.99 -7.60
C GLN A 481 -8.24 23.57 -8.59
N PRO A 482 -8.69 24.18 -9.71
CA PRO A 482 -7.78 24.85 -10.63
C PRO A 482 -6.97 25.97 -9.96
N GLY A 483 -5.69 26.08 -10.32
CA GLY A 483 -4.82 27.18 -9.92
C GLY A 483 -3.42 26.72 -9.49
N ALA A 484 -2.40 27.48 -9.89
CA ALA A 484 -1.00 27.17 -9.61
C ALA A 484 -0.69 27.06 -8.11
N LEU A 485 -1.31 27.90 -7.27
CA LEU A 485 -1.15 27.86 -5.82
C LEU A 485 -1.78 26.60 -5.20
N ASN A 486 -3.01 26.25 -5.58
CA ASN A 486 -3.66 25.03 -5.10
C ASN A 486 -2.84 23.80 -5.47
N TYR A 487 -2.45 23.70 -6.75
CA TYR A 487 -1.61 22.60 -7.21
C TYR A 487 -0.27 22.54 -6.46
N GLY A 488 0.41 23.67 -6.29
CA GLY A 488 1.65 23.76 -5.53
C GLY A 488 1.50 23.35 -4.06
N GLN A 489 0.44 23.79 -3.38
CA GLN A 489 0.12 23.37 -2.00
C GLN A 489 -0.14 21.85 -1.92
N ALA A 490 -0.83 21.28 -2.91
CA ALA A 490 -1.03 19.83 -2.99
C ALA A 490 0.29 19.07 -3.13
N LEU A 491 1.22 19.57 -3.96
CA LEU A 491 2.55 18.97 -4.13
C LEU A 491 3.41 19.12 -2.86
N ALA A 492 3.33 20.27 -2.18
CA ALA A 492 4.03 20.50 -0.92
C ALA A 492 3.54 19.55 0.18
N LEU A 493 2.22 19.44 0.39
CA LEU A 493 1.63 18.48 1.33
C LEU A 493 1.96 17.03 0.95
N SER A 494 1.86 16.68 -0.34
CA SER A 494 2.21 15.35 -0.83
C SER A 494 3.68 15.02 -0.57
N THR A 495 4.58 15.99 -0.73
CA THR A 495 6.01 15.82 -0.44
C THR A 495 6.26 15.62 1.05
N ILE A 496 5.62 16.39 1.92
CA ILE A 496 5.71 16.21 3.37
C ILE A 496 5.22 14.81 3.77
N LEU A 497 4.04 14.42 3.30
CA LEU A 497 3.45 13.12 3.59
C LEU A 497 4.31 11.96 3.05
N MET A 498 4.85 12.10 1.84
CA MET A 498 5.80 11.16 1.26
C MET A 498 7.03 10.97 2.16
N LEU A 499 7.64 12.06 2.63
CA LEU A 499 8.82 12.01 3.50
C LEU A 499 8.51 11.36 4.86
N VAL A 500 7.35 11.66 5.45
CA VAL A 500 6.92 11.05 6.72
C VAL A 500 6.71 9.55 6.55
N CYS A 501 6.00 9.13 5.50
CA CYS A 501 5.77 7.71 5.22
C CYS A 501 7.08 6.97 4.89
N ALA A 502 7.96 7.55 4.07
CA ALA A 502 9.26 6.96 3.75
C ALA A 502 10.16 6.83 5.00
N GLY A 503 10.22 7.87 5.83
CA GLY A 503 10.95 7.85 7.10
C GLY A 503 10.41 6.79 8.06
N GLY A 504 9.09 6.64 8.16
CA GLY A 504 8.45 5.61 8.99
C GLY A 504 8.82 4.18 8.57
N ILE A 505 8.82 3.89 7.27
CA ILE A 505 9.24 2.58 6.75
C ILE A 505 10.71 2.30 7.04
N LEU A 506 11.58 3.28 6.78
CA LEU A 506 13.02 3.11 7.01
C LEU A 506 13.31 2.88 8.50
N ALA A 507 12.58 3.55 9.40
CA ALA A 507 12.66 3.29 10.83
C ALA A 507 12.22 1.85 11.17
N ILE A 508 11.08 1.39 10.65
CA ILE A 508 10.58 0.01 10.86
C ILE A 508 11.57 -1.03 10.32
N GLU A 509 12.14 -0.81 9.13
CA GLU A 509 13.11 -1.73 8.53
C GLU A 509 14.41 -1.78 9.35
N SER A 510 14.89 -0.64 9.87
CA SER A 510 16.09 -0.61 10.72
C SER A 510 15.93 -1.44 11.99
N LEU A 511 14.74 -1.43 12.59
CA LEU A 511 14.41 -2.19 13.81
C LEU A 511 14.18 -3.69 13.56
N ARG A 512 14.08 -4.15 12.31
CA ARG A 512 13.97 -5.57 11.96
C ARG A 512 15.33 -6.23 11.70
N VAL A 513 16.34 -5.42 11.42
CA VAL A 513 17.69 -5.88 11.05
C VAL A 513 18.67 -5.81 12.23
N GLY A 514 18.39 -4.98 13.24
CA GLY A 514 19.01 -5.04 14.56
C GLY A 514 18.26 -5.98 15.48
#